data_AF-A0A846Z287-F1
#
_entry.id   AF-A0A846Z287-F1
#
_cell.length_a   1.000
_cell.length_b   1.000
_cell.length_c   1.000
_cell.angle_alpha   90.00
_cell.angle_beta   90.00
_cell.angle_gamma   90.00
#
_symmetry.space_group_name_H-M   'P 1'
#
loop_
_entity.id
_entity.type
_entity.pdbx_description
1 polymer ?
#
loop_
_entity_poly.entity_id
_entity_poly.type
_entity_poly.pdbx_seq_one_letter_code
_entity_poly.pdbx_strand_id
1 'polypeptide(L)' 'MNENTLVSRHLTSEGIVVWTRCSCGRLRMDLLPHGTARPLTAGPCPHGPGRG' A
#
# COMPACT_ATOMS: atom_id res chain seq x y z
N MET A 1 -3.21 17.57 3.37
CA MET A 1 -3.49 16.39 4.22
C MET A 1 -3.65 15.21 3.29
N ASN A 2 -2.52 14.61 2.98
CA ASN A 2 -2.38 13.46 2.09
C ASN A 2 -2.37 12.21 2.97
N GLU A 3 -3.37 12.13 3.86
CA GLU A 3 -3.48 11.07 4.84
C GLU A 3 -3.87 9.79 4.10
N ASN A 4 -3.07 8.74 4.28
CA ASN A 4 -3.36 7.42 3.75
C ASN A 4 -3.75 6.55 4.95
N THR A 5 -5.04 6.25 5.09
CA THR A 5 -5.56 5.51 6.23
C THR A 5 -5.34 4.02 6.02
N LEU A 6 -4.75 3.34 7.00
CA LEU A 6 -4.64 1.88 6.98
C LEU A 6 -6.03 1.26 7.09
N VAL A 7 -6.40 0.48 6.10
CA VAL A 7 -7.69 -0.25 6.06
C VAL A 7 -7.51 -1.64 6.62
N SER A 8 -6.42 -2.30 6.27
CA SER A 8 -6.24 -3.72 6.53
C SER A 8 -4.77 -4.10 6.43
N ARG A 9 -4.35 -5.05 7.28
CA ARG A 9 -3.01 -5.64 7.28
C ARG A 9 -3.14 -7.13 7.53
N HIS A 10 -2.72 -7.93 6.56
CA HIS A 10 -2.84 -9.38 6.62
C HIS A 10 -1.50 -10.04 6.33
N LEU A 11 -1.14 -11.02 7.17
CA LEU A 11 -0.03 -11.91 6.91
C LEU A 11 -0.48 -12.98 5.90
N THR A 12 0.34 -13.23 4.90
CA THR A 12 0.17 -14.29 3.90
C THR A 12 1.45 -15.13 3.85
N SER A 13 1.39 -16.26 3.14
CA SER A 13 2.57 -17.09 2.87
C SER A 13 3.65 -16.35 2.07
N GLU A 14 3.30 -15.30 1.35
CA GLU A 14 4.22 -14.52 0.51
C GLU A 14 4.78 -13.28 1.23
N GLY A 15 4.08 -12.77 2.24
CA GLY A 15 4.49 -11.54 2.91
C GLY A 15 3.39 -10.93 3.77
N ILE A 16 3.47 -9.62 3.98
CA ILE A 16 2.41 -8.83 4.57
C ILE A 16 1.74 -8.03 3.47
N VAL A 17 0.43 -8.21 3.28
CA VAL A 17 -0.38 -7.35 2.43
C VAL A 17 -0.96 -6.22 3.27
N VAL A 18 -0.67 -4.98 2.89
CA VAL A 18 -1.20 -3.77 3.50
C VAL A 18 -2.13 -3.09 2.51
N TRP A 19 -3.35 -2.82 2.95
CA TRP A 19 -4.30 -1.99 2.23
C TRP A 19 -4.40 -0.63 2.88
N THR A 20 -4.24 0.40 2.07
CA THR A 20 -4.40 1.80 2.48
C THR A 20 -5.43 2.48 1.60
N ARG A 21 -6.18 3.41 2.19
CA ARG A 21 -7.14 4.26 1.47
C ARG A 21 -6.70 5.70 1.57
N CYS A 22 -6.50 6.33 0.42
CA CYS A 22 -6.22 7.74 0.35
C CYS A 22 -7.48 8.53 0.74
N SER A 23 -7.31 9.73 1.27
CA SER A 23 -8.41 10.69 1.48
C SER A 23 -9.27 10.92 0.24
N CYS A 24 -8.73 10.76 -0.98
CA CYS A 24 -9.48 10.83 -2.23
C CYS A 24 -10.34 9.59 -2.53
N GLY A 25 -10.36 8.59 -1.64
CA GLY A 25 -11.14 7.37 -1.75
C GLY A 25 -10.47 6.21 -2.50
N ARG A 26 -9.32 6.42 -3.17
CA ARG A 26 -8.61 5.34 -3.88
C ARG A 26 -7.95 4.37 -2.90
N LEU A 27 -8.04 3.08 -3.23
CA LEU A 27 -7.35 2.02 -2.52
C LEU A 27 -5.98 1.75 -3.16
N ARG A 28 -4.97 1.61 -2.29
CA ARG A 28 -3.62 1.16 -2.62
C ARG A 28 -3.34 -0.13 -1.86
N MET A 29 -2.73 -1.07 -2.55
CA MET A 29 -2.22 -2.32 -2.00
C MET A 29 -0.71 -2.31 -2.05
N ASP A 30 -0.08 -2.65 -0.94
CA ASP A 30 1.34 -2.91 -0.84
C ASP A 30 1.56 -4.34 -0.35
N LEU A 31 2.32 -5.13 -1.11
CA LEU A 31 2.85 -6.41 -0.66
C LEU A 31 4.28 -6.18 -0.18
N LEU A 32 4.54 -6.51 1.07
CA LEU A 32 5.86 -6.58 1.69
C LEU A 32 6.27 -8.05 1.75
N PRO A 33 7.08 -8.55 0.79
CA PRO A 33 7.40 -9.97 0.72
C PRO A 33 8.22 -10.43 1.92
N HIS A 34 8.16 -11.72 2.23
CA HIS A 34 9.14 -12.34 3.10
C HIS A 34 10.50 -12.41 2.40
N GLY A 35 11.58 -12.02 3.09
CA GLY A 35 12.94 -12.09 2.57
C GLY A 35 13.38 -10.84 1.80
N THR A 36 14.13 -11.03 0.71
CA THR A 36 14.81 -9.93 -0.02
C THR A 36 14.10 -9.51 -1.30
N ALA A 37 12.91 -10.05 -1.57
CA ALA A 37 12.13 -9.66 -2.74
C ALA A 37 11.66 -8.20 -2.60
N ARG A 38 11.54 -7.50 -3.73
CA ARG A 38 11.14 -6.10 -3.74
C ARG A 38 9.66 -5.95 -3.40
N PRO A 39 9.28 -4.92 -2.62
CA PRO A 39 7.89 -4.57 -2.39
C PRO A 39 7.15 -4.34 -3.71
N LEU A 40 5.89 -4.81 -3.76
CA LEU A 40 5.00 -4.57 -4.88
C LEU A 40 3.90 -3.60 -4.46
N THR A 41 3.54 -2.69 -5.34
CA THR A 41 2.46 -1.74 -5.12
C THR A 41 1.47 -1.82 -6.28
N ALA A 42 0.18 -1.91 -5.94
CA ALA A 42 -0.91 -1.83 -6.89
C ALA A 42 -1.89 -0.71 -6.50
N GLY A 43 -2.50 -0.07 -7.50
CA GLY A 43 -3.41 1.06 -7.29
C GLY A 43 -2.75 2.30 -6.68
N PRO A 44 -1.59 2.78 -7.18
CA PRO A 44 -0.99 3.99 -6.63
C PRO A 44 -1.98 5.16 -6.78
N CYS A 45 -2.19 5.88 -5.67
CA CYS A 45 -2.94 7.13 -5.72
C CYS A 45 -2.03 8.24 -6.25
N PRO A 46 -2.46 9.04 -7.25
CA PRO A 46 -1.69 10.18 -7.76
C PRO A 46 -1.50 11.29 -6.71
N HIS A 47 -2.31 11.29 -5.65
CA HIS A 47 -2.18 12.20 -4.51
C HIS A 47 -1.26 11.66 -3.40
N GLY A 48 -0.63 10.51 -3.62
CA GLY A 48 0.33 9.93 -2.68
C GLY A 48 1.64 10.74 -2.58
N PRO A 49 2.50 10.44 -1.59
CA PRO A 49 3.74 11.18 -1.33
C PRO A 49 4.87 10.93 -2.36
N GLY A 50 4.55 10.63 -3.62
CA GLY A 50 5.54 10.24 -4.62
C GLY A 50 5.16 10.63 -6.04
N ARG A 51 5.42 11.90 -6.38
CA ARG A 51 5.87 12.44 -7.68
C ARG A 51 5.64 13.96 -7.70
N GLY A 52 6.65 14.70 -7.24
CA GLY A 52 7.03 16.00 -7.78
C GLY A 52 8.26 15.81 -8.65
#